data_AF-A0A0F9T1F8-F1
#
_entry.id   AF-A0A0F9T1F8-F1
#
_cell.length_a   1.000
_cell.length_b   1.000
_cell.length_c   1.000
_cell.angle_alpha   90.00
_cell.angle_beta   90.00
_cell.angle_gamma   90.00
#
_symmetry.space_group_name_H-M   'P 1'
#
loop_
_entity.id
_entity.type
_entity.pdbx_description
1 polymer ?
#
loop_
_entity_poly.entity_id
_entity_poly.type
_entity_poly.pdbx_seq_one_letter_code
_entity_poly.pdbx_strand_id
1 'polypeptide(L)'
;MNEIGGQPNRIEKNTKIKGDIVSEADFRIDGKLDGNVKTSGKVVIGKDGYIHGKVECVNADIEGSFNGELLVSDLLSLKSSAVIEGTVEVSKLAVEPGATFNATCSMKGKSGSLNRNLSGSSSTNDFKSTLTNTSSSRSNEPAKAS
;
A
#
# COMPACT_ATOMS: atom_id res chain seq x y z
N MET A 1 9.05 -31.63 9.58
CA MET A 1 8.75 -30.66 8.52
C MET A 1 10.07 -30.17 7.96
N ASN A 2 10.35 -30.34 6.67
CA ASN A 2 11.60 -29.88 6.07
C ASN A 2 11.62 -28.35 6.05
N GLU A 3 12.39 -27.74 6.95
CA GLU A 3 12.94 -26.43 6.68
C GLU A 3 13.99 -26.62 5.59
N ILE A 4 13.59 -26.40 4.34
CA ILE A 4 14.53 -26.27 3.22
C ILE A 4 15.22 -24.94 3.46
N GLY A 5 16.22 -24.96 4.34
CA GLY A 5 17.16 -23.87 4.58
C GLY A 5 18.01 -23.67 3.35
N GLY A 6 17.41 -23.11 2.30
CA GLY A 6 18.19 -22.36 1.32
C GLY A 6 18.86 -21.23 2.11
N GLN A 7 20.19 -21.21 2.13
CA GLN A 7 20.91 -20.12 2.78
C GLN A 7 20.46 -18.82 2.11
N PRO A 8 19.79 -17.90 2.82
CA PRO A 8 19.43 -16.63 2.22
C PRO A 8 20.73 -15.89 1.89
N ASN A 9 20.78 -15.30 0.71
CA ASN A 9 21.90 -14.47 0.33
C ASN A 9 21.91 -13.26 1.25
N ARG A 10 22.94 -13.08 2.06
CA ARG A 10 23.02 -11.98 3.02
C ARG A 10 24.15 -11.03 2.66
N ILE A 11 23.81 -9.75 2.56
CA ILE A 11 24.76 -8.67 2.38
C ILE A 11 24.82 -7.86 3.67
N GLU A 12 26.01 -7.76 4.24
CA GLU A 12 26.23 -6.98 5.45
C GLU A 12 26.30 -5.46 5.19
N LYS A 13 26.12 -4.69 6.26
CA LYS A 13 26.13 -3.22 6.28
C LYS A 13 27.40 -2.53 5.75
N ASN A 14 28.53 -3.23 5.74
CA ASN A 14 29.80 -2.68 5.23
C ASN A 14 30.02 -2.97 3.74
N THR A 15 29.07 -3.63 3.08
CA THR A 15 29.16 -3.98 1.67
C THR A 15 28.41 -2.95 0.83
N LYS A 16 29.06 -2.50 -0.24
CA LYS A 16 28.45 -1.69 -1.30
C LYS A 16 28.45 -2.49 -2.59
N ILE A 17 27.29 -2.67 -3.19
CA ILE A 17 27.15 -3.36 -4.47
C ILE A 17 26.73 -2.35 -5.51
N LYS A 18 27.39 -2.39 -6.68
CA LYS A 18 27.01 -1.60 -7.84
C LYS A 18 26.90 -2.49 -9.07
N GLY A 19 25.74 -2.46 -9.73
CA GLY A 19 25.46 -3.27 -10.93
C GLY A 19 24.17 -4.09 -10.81
N ASP A 20 24.08 -5.14 -11.62
CA ASP A 20 22.89 -6.00 -11.72
C ASP A 20 23.06 -7.27 -10.87
N ILE A 21 22.07 -7.56 -10.03
CA ILE A 21 22.00 -8.78 -9.21
C ILE A 21 20.82 -9.62 -9.70
N VAL A 22 21.09 -10.88 -10.03
CA VAL A 22 20.05 -11.86 -10.36
C VAL A 22 20.19 -13.05 -9.41
N SER A 23 19.12 -13.39 -8.69
CA SER A 23 19.11 -14.53 -7.76
C SER A 23 17.74 -15.19 -7.71
N GLU A 24 17.69 -16.51 -7.63
CA GLU A 24 16.42 -17.25 -7.52
C GLU A 24 16.03 -17.56 -6.06
N ALA A 25 16.91 -17.25 -5.12
CA ALA A 25 16.72 -17.48 -3.69
C ALA A 25 16.43 -16.18 -2.93
N ASP A 26 16.03 -16.33 -1.67
CA ASP A 26 15.79 -15.20 -0.78
C ASP A 26 17.04 -14.33 -0.59
N PHE A 27 16.81 -13.02 -0.49
CA PHE A 27 17.86 -12.03 -0.51
C PHE A 27 17.67 -11.05 0.66
N ARG A 28 18.71 -10.90 1.48
CA ARG A 28 18.73 -9.99 2.62
C ARG A 28 19.82 -8.95 2.46
N ILE A 29 19.43 -7.68 2.45
CA ILE A 29 20.32 -6.54 2.22
C ILE A 29 20.32 -5.68 3.47
N ASP A 30 21.39 -5.77 4.25
CA ASP A 30 21.66 -4.88 5.38
C ASP A 30 22.67 -3.75 5.01
N GLY A 31 23.05 -3.61 3.73
CA GLY A 31 24.05 -2.66 3.21
C GLY A 31 23.57 -1.74 2.09
N LYS A 32 24.48 -1.19 1.28
CA LYS A 32 24.13 -0.26 0.19
C LYS A 32 24.14 -0.95 -1.18
N LEU A 33 23.07 -0.80 -1.94
CA LEU A 33 22.94 -1.33 -3.29
C LEU A 33 22.59 -0.20 -4.25
N ASP A 34 23.36 -0.06 -5.32
CA ASP A 34 23.13 0.90 -6.40
C ASP A 34 23.06 0.15 -7.75
N GLY A 35 21.86 -0.07 -8.27
CA GLY A 35 21.66 -0.83 -9.51
C GLY A 35 20.34 -1.58 -9.56
N ASN A 36 20.32 -2.69 -10.30
CA ASN A 36 19.11 -3.47 -10.54
C ASN A 36 19.16 -4.79 -9.78
N VAL A 37 18.06 -5.17 -9.14
CA VAL A 37 17.91 -6.46 -8.47
C VAL A 37 16.75 -7.19 -9.10
N LYS A 38 16.98 -8.42 -9.55
CA LYS A 38 15.96 -9.31 -10.04
C LYS A 38 15.99 -10.60 -9.25
N THR A 39 14.87 -10.93 -8.61
CA THR A 39 14.75 -12.21 -7.91
C THR A 39 13.38 -12.83 -8.02
N SER A 40 13.35 -14.16 -8.08
CA SER A 40 12.11 -14.93 -8.00
C SER A 40 11.68 -15.20 -6.56
N GLY A 41 12.51 -14.83 -5.58
CA GLY A 41 12.29 -15.08 -4.15
C GLY A 41 11.83 -13.84 -3.38
N LYS A 42 12.02 -13.89 -2.05
CA LYS A 42 11.74 -12.76 -1.15
C LYS A 42 12.95 -11.84 -1.04
N VAL A 43 12.74 -10.53 -1.19
CA VAL A 43 13.73 -9.50 -0.86
C VAL A 43 13.43 -8.95 0.54
N VAL A 44 14.45 -8.87 1.38
CA VAL A 44 14.39 -8.25 2.71
C VAL A 44 15.43 -7.15 2.77
N ILE A 45 14.98 -5.90 2.94
CA ILE A 45 15.86 -4.74 3.16
C ILE A 45 15.88 -4.50 4.66
N GLY A 46 17.01 -4.76 5.31
CA GLY A 46 17.16 -4.49 6.73
C GLY A 46 17.15 -3.00 7.03
N LYS A 47 17.06 -2.64 8.32
CA LYS A 47 17.06 -1.26 8.83
C LYS A 47 18.22 -0.38 8.33
N ASP A 48 19.42 -0.95 8.22
CA ASP A 48 20.62 -0.27 7.70
C ASP A 48 20.75 -0.37 6.17
N GLY A 49 19.81 -1.07 5.53
CA GLY A 49 19.76 -1.30 4.09
C GLY A 49 19.34 -0.04 3.35
N TYR A 50 20.09 0.28 2.30
CA TYR A 50 19.77 1.35 1.36
C TYR A 50 19.85 0.82 -0.06
N ILE A 51 18.76 0.89 -0.80
CA ILE A 51 18.72 0.50 -2.21
C ILE A 51 18.38 1.70 -3.08
N HIS A 52 19.18 1.91 -4.11
CA HIS A 52 18.94 2.89 -5.14
C HIS A 52 18.93 2.21 -6.51
N GLY A 53 17.79 2.30 -7.21
CA GLY A 53 17.62 1.72 -8.55
C GLY A 53 16.33 0.91 -8.71
N LYS A 54 16.38 -0.18 -9.47
CA LYS A 54 15.20 -0.99 -9.84
C LYS A 54 15.20 -2.34 -9.13
N VAL A 55 14.10 -2.71 -8.49
CA VAL A 55 13.97 -4.02 -7.83
C VAL A 55 12.75 -4.75 -8.37
N GLU A 56 12.95 -5.94 -8.93
CA GLU A 56 11.91 -6.85 -9.41
C GLU A 56 11.91 -8.11 -8.53
N CYS A 57 10.81 -8.35 -7.81
CA CYS A 57 10.69 -9.53 -6.94
C CYS A 57 9.24 -10.04 -6.81
N VAL A 58 9.08 -11.22 -6.23
CA VAL A 58 7.75 -11.77 -5.92
C VAL A 58 7.23 -11.20 -4.61
N ASN A 59 8.07 -11.20 -3.57
CA ASN A 59 7.76 -10.66 -2.26
C ASN A 59 8.86 -9.71 -1.79
N ALA A 60 8.48 -8.62 -1.14
CA ALA A 60 9.40 -7.64 -0.59
C ALA A 60 9.03 -7.28 0.85
N ASP A 61 10.02 -7.22 1.73
CA ASP A 61 9.93 -6.74 3.10
C ASP A 61 10.95 -5.62 3.28
N ILE A 62 10.48 -4.41 3.56
CA ILE A 62 11.33 -3.23 3.64
C ILE A 62 11.30 -2.72 5.07
N GLU A 63 12.48 -2.72 5.71
CA GLU A 63 12.71 -2.14 7.03
C GLU A 63 13.56 -0.86 6.95
N GLY A 64 14.37 -0.71 5.90
CA GLY A 64 15.28 0.41 5.69
C GLY A 64 14.77 1.45 4.69
N SER A 65 15.69 1.99 3.89
CA SER A 65 15.40 3.04 2.91
C SER A 65 15.50 2.52 1.47
N PHE A 66 14.51 2.86 0.66
CA PHE A 66 14.44 2.49 -0.75
C PHE A 66 14.17 3.73 -1.61
N ASN A 67 14.94 3.91 -2.68
CA ASN A 67 14.74 4.97 -3.64
C ASN A 67 14.82 4.43 -5.08
N GLY A 68 13.74 4.56 -5.85
CA GLY A 68 13.72 4.19 -7.27
C GLY A 68 12.44 3.50 -7.71
N GLU A 69 12.56 2.41 -8.47
CA GLU A 69 11.43 1.68 -9.08
C GLU A 69 11.31 0.27 -8.47
N LEU A 70 10.20 0.00 -7.78
CA LEU A 70 9.97 -1.27 -7.09
C LEU A 70 8.81 -2.03 -7.74
N LEU A 71 9.07 -3.19 -8.32
CA LEU A 71 8.08 -4.08 -8.93
C LEU A 71 7.95 -5.35 -8.09
N VAL A 72 6.80 -5.51 -7.44
CA VAL A 72 6.51 -6.65 -6.57
C VAL A 72 5.29 -7.39 -7.08
N SER A 73 5.48 -8.64 -7.51
CA SER A 73 4.40 -9.38 -8.15
C SER A 73 3.29 -9.81 -7.19
N ASP A 74 3.58 -10.10 -5.91
CA ASP A 74 2.59 -10.57 -4.95
C ASP A 74 2.38 -9.63 -3.75
N LEU A 75 3.33 -9.57 -2.80
CA LEU A 75 3.15 -8.84 -1.54
C LEU A 75 4.36 -7.97 -1.20
N LEU A 76 4.11 -6.67 -1.01
CA LEU A 76 5.05 -5.70 -0.44
C LEU A 76 4.66 -5.36 1.01
N SER A 77 5.55 -5.66 1.95
CA SER A 77 5.45 -5.32 3.36
C SER A 77 6.39 -4.18 3.71
N LEU A 78 5.85 -3.10 4.24
CA LEU A 78 6.63 -2.03 4.87
C LEU A 78 6.58 -2.19 6.38
N LYS A 79 7.76 -2.22 7.01
CA LYS A 79 7.90 -2.13 8.46
C LYS A 79 7.79 -0.70 8.96
N SER A 80 7.62 -0.59 10.27
CA SER A 80 7.51 0.69 10.99
C SER A 80 8.66 1.69 10.76
N SER A 81 9.86 1.27 10.35
CA SER A 81 10.99 2.17 10.02
C SER A 81 11.23 2.36 8.52
N ALA A 82 10.37 1.79 7.67
CA ALA A 82 10.56 1.80 6.23
C ALA A 82 10.39 3.21 5.65
N VAL A 83 11.28 3.60 4.73
CA VAL A 83 11.17 4.82 3.95
C VAL A 83 11.26 4.45 2.47
N ILE A 84 10.20 4.69 1.73
CA ILE A 84 10.15 4.43 0.28
C ILE A 84 9.93 5.74 -0.47
N GLU A 85 10.80 5.99 -1.45
CA GLU A 85 10.68 7.10 -2.39
C GLU A 85 10.76 6.59 -3.84
N GLY A 86 9.94 7.17 -4.73
CA GLY A 86 9.95 6.84 -6.16
C GLY A 86 8.65 6.24 -6.67
N THR A 87 8.72 5.11 -7.38
CA THR A 87 7.57 4.45 -8.01
C THR A 87 7.49 2.99 -7.58
N VAL A 88 6.30 2.55 -7.19
CA VAL A 88 6.04 1.19 -6.70
C VAL A 88 4.91 0.58 -7.51
N GLU A 89 5.10 -0.63 -8.01
CA GLU A 89 4.07 -1.44 -8.64
C GLU A 89 3.88 -2.74 -7.86
N VAL A 90 2.68 -2.97 -7.33
CA VAL A 90 2.41 -4.14 -6.48
C VAL A 90 0.99 -4.69 -6.56
N SER A 91 0.81 -5.99 -6.33
CA SER A 91 -0.53 -6.60 -6.23
C SER A 91 -1.18 -6.43 -4.85
N LYS A 92 -0.42 -6.65 -3.76
CA LYS A 92 -0.86 -6.47 -2.38
C LYS A 92 0.14 -5.62 -1.61
N LEU A 93 -0.34 -4.59 -0.92
CA LEU A 93 0.46 -3.70 -0.10
C LEU A 93 0.06 -3.84 1.38
N ALA A 94 1.03 -4.10 2.25
CA ALA A 94 0.88 -4.12 3.69
C ALA A 94 1.82 -3.08 4.31
N VAL A 95 1.28 -2.17 5.12
CA VAL A 95 2.05 -1.06 5.71
C VAL A 95 1.87 -1.09 7.22
N GLU A 96 2.96 -1.23 7.96
CA GLU A 96 2.96 -1.10 9.42
C GLU A 96 2.93 0.38 9.85
N PRO A 97 2.34 0.70 11.01
CA PRO A 97 2.35 2.06 11.56
C PRO A 97 3.78 2.58 11.76
N GLY A 98 4.06 3.77 11.24
CA GLY A 98 5.38 4.43 11.30
C GLY A 98 6.14 4.44 9.98
N ALA A 99 5.76 3.59 9.02
CA ALA A 99 6.36 3.59 7.69
C ALA A 99 6.07 4.90 6.95
N THR A 100 7.10 5.44 6.28
CA THR A 100 6.99 6.60 5.39
C THR A 100 6.96 6.12 3.95
N PHE A 101 5.82 6.32 3.29
CA PHE A 101 5.62 5.95 1.88
C PHE A 101 5.43 7.23 1.05
N ASN A 102 6.49 7.69 0.40
CA ASN A 102 6.51 8.89 -0.44
C ASN A 102 6.78 8.49 -1.91
N ALA A 103 5.92 7.62 -2.44
CA ALA A 103 6.09 7.06 -3.77
C ALA A 103 4.76 7.00 -4.54
N THR A 104 4.85 6.97 -5.86
CA THR A 104 3.70 6.72 -6.74
C THR A 104 3.42 5.22 -6.77
N CYS A 105 2.26 4.80 -6.26
CA CYS A 105 1.88 3.39 -6.21
C CYS A 105 0.91 3.03 -7.35
N SER A 106 1.26 2.03 -8.16
CA SER A 106 0.37 1.40 -9.15
C SER A 106 0.00 0.00 -8.67
N MET A 107 -1.29 -0.27 -8.46
CA MET A 107 -1.74 -1.60 -8.05
C MET A 107 -2.04 -2.49 -9.25
N LYS A 108 -1.28 -3.58 -9.40
CA LYS A 108 -1.61 -4.67 -10.33
C LYS A 108 -2.68 -5.56 -9.70
N GLY A 109 -3.92 -5.08 -9.70
CA GLY A 109 -5.05 -5.90 -9.28
C GLY A 109 -5.13 -7.14 -10.17
N LYS A 110 -5.31 -8.34 -9.57
CA LYS A 110 -5.89 -9.46 -10.30
C LYS A 110 -7.18 -8.94 -10.92
N SER A 111 -7.25 -8.95 -12.26
CA SER A 111 -8.49 -8.73 -13.01
C SER A 111 -9.47 -9.86 -12.67
N GLY A 112 -10.05 -9.82 -11.48
CA GLY A 112 -11.33 -10.43 -11.18
C GLY A 112 -12.37 -9.58 -11.86
N SER A 113 -13.09 -10.18 -12.79
CA SER A 113 -14.21 -9.65 -13.56
C SER A 113 -15.06 -8.66 -12.74
N LEU A 114 -14.81 -7.36 -12.88
CA LEU A 114 -15.66 -6.31 -12.34
C LEU A 114 -16.82 -6.10 -13.30
N ASN A 115 -17.87 -6.90 -13.14
CA ASN A 115 -19.20 -6.58 -13.66
C ASN A 115 -19.73 -5.33 -12.95
N ARG A 116 -19.32 -4.14 -13.42
CA ARG A 116 -19.85 -2.86 -12.96
C ARG A 116 -21.24 -2.64 -13.56
N ASN A 117 -22.25 -3.21 -12.94
CA ASN A 117 -23.61 -2.70 -13.05
C ASN A 117 -23.77 -1.55 -12.03
N LEU A 118 -23.23 -0.37 -12.37
CA LEU A 118 -23.52 0.86 -11.63
C LEU A 118 -24.79 1.48 -12.22
N SER A 119 -25.92 1.08 -11.64
CA SER A 119 -27.10 1.94 -11.53
C SER A 119 -27.04 2.60 -10.16
N GLY A 120 -27.13 3.94 -10.09
CA GLY A 120 -27.31 4.65 -8.81
C GLY A 120 -26.55 5.97 -8.66
N SER A 121 -27.18 7.03 -9.17
CA SER A 121 -27.24 8.39 -8.59
C SER A 121 -25.93 9.12 -8.24
N SER A 122 -25.45 9.90 -9.20
CA SER A 122 -24.72 11.14 -8.92
C SER A 122 -25.65 12.13 -8.22
N SER A 123 -25.27 12.52 -7.01
CA SER A 123 -25.87 13.57 -6.20
C SER A 123 -25.93 14.91 -6.95
N THR A 124 -27.12 15.38 -7.29
CA THR A 124 -27.37 16.81 -7.54
C THR A 124 -27.82 17.46 -6.24
N ASN A 125 -27.07 18.46 -5.79
CA ASN A 125 -27.42 19.29 -4.65
C ASN A 125 -28.51 20.29 -5.06
N ASP A 126 -29.78 19.95 -4.82
CA ASP A 126 -30.92 20.85 -4.99
C ASP A 126 -31.30 21.46 -3.62
N PHE A 127 -30.80 22.68 -3.37
CA PHE A 127 -31.12 23.49 -2.20
C PHE A 127 -32.48 24.16 -2.39
N LYS A 128 -33.56 23.53 -1.91
CA LYS A 128 -34.85 24.19 -1.69
C LYS A 128 -35.66 23.50 -0.59
N SER A 129 -35.47 23.93 0.66
CA SER A 129 -36.42 23.63 1.74
C SER A 129 -37.32 24.84 1.97
N THR A 130 -38.59 24.70 1.59
CA THR A 130 -39.67 25.63 1.89
C THR A 130 -40.87 24.79 2.32
N LEU A 131 -41.21 24.93 3.61
CA LEU A 131 -42.52 24.84 4.25
C LEU A 131 -43.20 23.47 4.49
N THR A 132 -43.57 23.29 5.77
CA THR A 132 -44.71 22.54 6.37
C THR A 132 -44.57 21.00 6.41
N ASN A 133 -45.03 20.25 7.41
CA ASN A 133 -46.08 20.43 8.42
C ASN A 133 -45.95 19.27 9.44
N THR A 134 -46.27 19.44 10.73
CA THR A 134 -46.86 18.41 11.64
C THR A 134 -47.16 19.04 13.01
N SER A 135 -48.39 19.44 13.28
CA SER A 135 -49.49 18.67 13.89
C SER A 135 -49.46 18.65 15.43
N SER A 136 -50.44 19.30 16.07
CA SER A 136 -51.46 18.69 16.95
C SER A 136 -52.04 19.66 18.00
N SER A 137 -53.38 19.75 17.97
CA SER A 137 -54.32 19.92 19.10
C SER A 137 -54.05 20.96 20.21
N ARG A 138 -54.79 22.06 20.18
CA ARG A 138 -55.41 22.63 21.39
C ARG A 138 -56.91 22.84 21.13
N SER A 139 -57.69 22.15 21.95
CA SER A 139 -59.14 22.19 22.03
C SER A 139 -59.66 23.59 22.32
N ASN A 140 -60.72 23.95 21.60
CA ASN A 140 -61.61 25.08 21.86
C ASN A 140 -62.14 25.06 23.30
N GLU A 141 -62.14 26.25 23.93
CA GLU A 141 -63.03 26.59 25.03
C GLU A 141 -63.95 27.72 24.51
N PRO A 142 -65.29 27.60 24.55
CA PRO A 142 -66.18 28.57 23.94
C PRO A 142 -66.47 29.77 24.85
N ALA A 143 -66.51 30.95 24.22
CA ALA A 143 -67.04 32.17 24.81
C ALA A 143 -68.52 32.00 25.20
N LYS A 144 -68.87 32.37 26.44
CA LYS A 144 -70.24 32.66 26.84
C LYS A 144 -70.36 34.14 27.15
N ALA A 145 -71.19 34.83 26.37
CA ALA A 145 -71.71 36.15 26.69
C ALA A 145 -72.97 35.99 27.57
N SER A 146 -73.03 36.71 28.68
CA SER A 146 -74.24 37.19 29.36
C SER A 146 -73.84 38.31 30.31
#